data_AF-A0AAD6A525-F1
#
_entry.id   AF-A0AAD6A525-F1
#
_cell.length_a   1.000
_cell.length_b   1.000
_cell.length_c   1.000
_cell.angle_alpha   90.00
_cell.angle_beta   90.00
_cell.angle_gamma   90.00
#
_symmetry.space_group_name_H-M   'P 1'
#
loop_
_entity.id
_entity.type
_entity.pdbx_description
1 polymer ?
#
loop_
_entity_poly.entity_id
_entity_poly.type
_entity_poly.pdbx_seq_one_letter_code
_entity_poly.pdbx_strand_id
1 'polypeptide(L)'
;NVTNANHRVNDVIATEDGPQTLVGRFMYGPLDMVTLTGEKVDILLMTQPQSSRWVHFDTDVTNSSGRITYVPKSKKLGLGVYPIKMVVKGDQTSAEAYLTVLPRGMECVVFSINGSFAASVSIMGSDPKVRPGAVDVVRHWQDLGYLIIYITGRPDMQKQRVVSWLSQHNFPHGMIFFSEGLVHDPLRQKTIFLKNLVQECHIKINSAYGSMKDITVYNMLGLGPSQIYIVGRPSKKYQNQCQEVAEPLQDLKEGMEQLEKNNTLRYILATLLSMGNFLNGTNAKGFELTYLEKVSEVKDTVHKQSLLHHACSVVVENFPQSTDLYSEIGAITRSAKVDFDQLQENLCQMERRCKASWDHLKVIAKHEMKPQLKQKMSDFLKDCAERIIILKIVHRRIINRYLSSSIQQDTTFTSDTD
;
A
#
# COMPACT_ATOMS: atom_id res chain seq x y z
N ASN A 1 -24.40 13.27 31.91
CA ASN A 1 -23.56 13.26 30.69
C ASN A 1 -22.38 12.34 30.92
N VAL A 2 -22.48 11.09 30.49
CA VAL A 2 -21.40 10.10 30.66
C VAL A 2 -20.23 10.54 29.79
N THR A 3 -19.16 11.01 30.43
CA THR A 3 -17.88 11.25 29.77
C THR A 3 -17.37 9.89 29.28
N ASN A 4 -17.34 9.67 27.96
CA ASN A 4 -16.79 8.44 27.40
C ASN A 4 -15.31 8.31 27.79
N ALA A 5 -15.01 7.41 28.73
CA ALA A 5 -13.66 7.08 29.16
C ALA A 5 -12.86 6.50 28.00
N ASN A 6 -11.64 7.00 27.80
CA ASN A 6 -10.70 6.49 26.80
C ASN A 6 -9.35 6.16 27.46
N HIS A 7 -9.41 5.45 28.58
CA HIS A 7 -8.23 5.01 29.32
C HIS A 7 -7.52 3.87 28.60
N ARG A 8 -6.19 3.86 28.68
CA ARG A 8 -5.34 2.89 27.98
C ARG A 8 -4.25 2.42 28.91
N VAL A 9 -4.11 1.11 29.00
CA VAL A 9 -2.97 0.46 29.63
C VAL A 9 -2.39 -0.50 28.59
N ASN A 10 -1.08 -0.40 28.39
CA ASN A 10 -0.37 -1.25 27.43
C ASN A 10 0.00 -2.57 28.10
N ASP A 11 0.01 -3.64 27.31
CA ASP A 11 0.56 -4.91 27.79
C ASP A 11 2.07 -4.73 27.98
N VAL A 12 2.59 -5.34 29.04
CA VAL A 12 3.98 -5.20 29.47
C VAL A 12 4.64 -6.56 29.39
N ILE A 13 5.85 -6.59 28.82
CA ILE A 13 6.76 -7.73 28.91
C ILE A 13 7.94 -7.31 29.76
N ALA A 14 8.29 -8.14 30.73
CA ALA A 14 9.43 -7.92 31.61
C ALA A 14 10.13 -9.25 31.93
N THR A 15 11.33 -9.18 32.51
CA THR A 15 11.99 -10.32 33.16
C THR A 15 11.81 -10.25 34.68
N GLU A 16 12.04 -11.36 35.38
CA GLU A 16 11.93 -11.42 36.85
C GLU A 16 12.86 -10.41 37.54
N ASP A 17 14.06 -10.24 37.00
CA ASP A 17 15.11 -9.37 37.54
C ASP A 17 15.06 -7.94 36.98
N GLY A 18 14.43 -7.74 35.84
CA GLY A 18 14.25 -6.44 35.20
C GLY A 18 13.21 -5.54 35.87
N PRO A 19 13.04 -4.30 35.35
CA PRO A 19 11.96 -3.42 35.76
C PRO A 19 10.61 -3.89 35.21
N GLN A 20 9.61 -4.04 36.08
CA GLN A 20 8.23 -4.41 35.72
C GLN A 20 7.35 -3.16 35.61
N THR A 21 7.70 -2.28 34.67
CA THR A 21 7.10 -0.94 34.57
C THR A 21 5.73 -0.98 33.91
N LEU A 22 4.69 -0.56 34.63
CA LEU A 22 3.33 -0.42 34.15
C LEU A 22 3.08 1.01 33.68
N VAL A 23 2.57 1.16 32.47
CA VAL A 23 2.27 2.47 31.88
C VAL A 23 0.80 2.56 31.50
N GLY A 24 0.12 3.55 32.07
CA GLY A 24 -1.28 3.86 31.78
C GLY A 24 -1.45 5.31 31.35
N ARG A 25 -2.45 5.57 30.50
CA ARG A 25 -2.88 6.91 30.09
C ARG A 25 -4.38 7.04 30.26
N PHE A 26 -4.82 8.12 30.91
CA PHE A 26 -6.20 8.32 31.33
C PHE A 26 -6.76 9.60 30.69
N MET A 27 -7.69 9.42 29.76
CA MET A 27 -8.30 10.49 28.99
C MET A 27 -9.83 10.33 28.95
N TYR A 28 -10.53 11.43 28.67
CA TYR A 28 -11.96 11.50 28.40
C TYR A 28 -12.26 12.15 27.05
N GLY A 29 -13.43 11.81 26.52
CA GLY A 29 -13.99 12.44 25.33
C GLY A 29 -13.46 11.88 24.00
N PRO A 30 -14.08 12.27 22.88
CA PRO A 30 -13.64 11.85 21.55
C PRO A 30 -12.21 12.35 21.29
N LEU A 31 -11.38 11.52 20.65
CA LEU A 31 -10.00 11.86 20.25
C LEU A 31 -9.09 12.36 21.39
N ASP A 32 -9.34 11.92 22.63
CA ASP A 32 -8.51 12.27 23.80
C ASP A 32 -8.51 13.79 24.11
N MET A 33 -9.64 14.48 23.90
CA MET A 33 -9.74 15.92 24.12
C MET A 33 -9.63 16.36 25.59
N VAL A 34 -9.87 15.47 26.57
CA VAL A 34 -9.81 15.80 28.00
C VAL A 34 -8.78 14.92 28.69
N THR A 35 -7.72 15.54 29.20
CA THR A 35 -6.67 14.87 29.98
C THR A 35 -7.04 14.79 31.45
N LEU A 36 -7.00 13.61 32.07
CA LEU A 36 -7.15 13.48 33.52
C LEU A 36 -5.82 13.79 34.22
N THR A 37 -5.65 15.02 34.71
CA THR A 37 -4.42 15.47 35.39
C THR A 37 -4.63 15.53 36.91
N GLY A 38 -3.69 15.01 37.69
CA GLY A 38 -3.75 15.04 39.15
C GLY A 38 -4.75 14.05 39.76
N GLU A 39 -5.23 13.10 38.96
CA GLU A 39 -6.23 12.12 39.38
C GLU A 39 -5.56 10.90 40.02
N LYS A 40 -6.18 10.39 41.09
CA LYS A 40 -5.72 9.17 41.76
C LYS A 40 -6.20 7.95 41.03
N VAL A 41 -5.30 7.02 40.75
CA VAL A 41 -5.59 5.76 40.08
C VAL A 41 -5.08 4.60 40.92
N ASP A 42 -5.98 3.70 41.29
CA ASP A 42 -5.66 2.46 41.97
C ASP A 42 -5.10 1.43 40.98
N ILE A 43 -3.99 0.79 41.34
CA ILE A 43 -3.31 -0.21 40.54
C ILE A 43 -3.59 -1.57 41.17
N LEU A 44 -4.35 -2.41 40.46
CA LEU A 44 -4.73 -3.74 40.90
C LEU A 44 -4.14 -4.80 39.99
N LEU A 45 -3.62 -5.87 40.59
CA LEU A 45 -3.08 -7.01 39.87
C LEU A 45 -3.71 -8.31 40.38
N MET A 46 -3.91 -9.26 39.48
CA MET A 46 -4.32 -10.60 39.84
C MET A 46 -3.08 -11.49 39.94
N THR A 47 -2.47 -11.56 41.13
CA THR A 47 -1.21 -12.29 41.39
C THR A 47 -1.36 -13.80 41.28
N GLN A 48 -2.58 -14.30 41.49
CA GLN A 48 -2.95 -15.69 41.26
C GLN A 48 -4.15 -15.70 40.31
N PRO A 49 -3.93 -15.77 38.98
CA PRO A 49 -4.99 -15.70 37.98
C PRO A 49 -6.13 -16.70 38.22
N GLN A 50 -5.81 -17.90 38.73
CA GLN A 50 -6.82 -18.93 39.04
C GLN A 50 -7.78 -18.53 40.16
N SER A 51 -7.37 -17.64 41.06
CA SER A 51 -8.19 -17.19 42.18
C SER A 51 -9.28 -16.18 41.77
N SER A 52 -9.17 -15.59 40.57
CA SER A 52 -10.00 -14.46 40.12
C SER A 52 -10.03 -13.26 41.09
N ARG A 53 -9.05 -13.16 42.00
CA ARG A 53 -9.02 -12.13 43.04
C ARG A 53 -8.08 -11.00 42.68
N TRP A 54 -8.61 -9.79 42.60
CA TRP A 54 -7.82 -8.56 42.47
C TRP A 54 -7.12 -8.21 43.77
N VAL A 55 -5.82 -7.95 43.69
CA VAL A 55 -5.00 -7.49 44.81
C VAL A 55 -4.62 -6.03 44.55
N HIS A 56 -4.89 -5.15 45.52
CA HIS A 56 -4.45 -3.77 45.44
C HIS A 56 -2.93 -3.68 45.66
N PHE A 57 -2.24 -3.08 44.70
CA PHE A 57 -0.79 -2.91 44.75
C PHE A 57 -0.41 -1.55 45.30
N ASP A 58 -0.95 -0.48 44.71
CA ASP A 58 -0.66 0.89 45.07
C ASP A 58 -1.72 1.85 44.48
N THR A 59 -1.59 3.14 44.82
CA THR A 59 -2.33 4.24 44.19
C THR A 59 -1.33 5.28 43.70
N ASP A 60 -1.38 5.62 42.42
CA ASP A 60 -0.51 6.64 41.83
C ASP A 60 -1.34 7.81 41.26
N VAL A 61 -0.69 8.93 40.96
CA VAL A 61 -1.33 10.16 40.49
C VAL A 61 -0.95 10.45 39.04
N THR A 62 -1.94 10.74 38.21
CA THR A 62 -1.70 11.09 36.80
C THR A 62 -0.95 12.42 36.67
N ASN A 63 0.04 12.46 35.77
CA ASN A 63 0.76 13.69 35.45
C ASN A 63 -0.05 14.64 34.54
N SER A 64 0.54 15.76 34.12
CA SER A 64 -0.07 16.76 33.22
C SER A 64 -0.48 16.24 31.83
N SER A 65 -0.01 15.06 31.45
CA SER A 65 -0.39 14.36 30.21
C SER A 65 -1.37 13.20 30.43
N GLY A 66 -1.86 13.05 31.66
CA GLY A 66 -2.77 11.99 32.06
C GLY A 66 -2.10 10.62 32.18
N ARG A 67 -0.77 10.58 32.33
CA ARG A 67 0.01 9.34 32.36
C ARG A 67 0.41 8.93 33.78
N ILE A 68 0.50 7.62 33.98
CA ILE A 68 1.08 6.96 35.15
C ILE A 68 2.20 6.03 34.67
N THR A 69 3.31 5.99 35.42
CA THR A 69 4.43 5.08 35.20
C THR A 69 4.82 4.47 36.54
N TYR A 70 4.33 3.27 36.78
CA TYR A 70 4.45 2.59 38.06
C TYR A 70 5.42 1.41 37.98
N VAL A 71 6.28 1.25 38.99
CA VAL A 71 7.19 0.10 39.11
C VAL A 71 6.98 -0.57 40.47
N PRO A 72 6.55 -1.85 40.52
CA PRO A 72 6.33 -2.57 41.78
C PRO A 72 7.67 -2.92 42.45
N LYS A 73 8.21 -1.99 43.25
CA LYS A 73 9.54 -2.12 43.88
C LYS A 73 9.61 -3.24 44.94
N SER A 74 8.60 -3.33 45.82
CA SER A 74 8.54 -4.30 46.92
C SER A 74 7.65 -5.52 46.61
N LYS A 75 6.99 -5.53 45.45
CA LYS A 75 6.03 -6.56 45.02
C LYS A 75 6.37 -7.07 43.61
N LYS A 76 7.65 -7.36 43.34
CA LYS A 76 8.05 -7.95 42.06
C LYS A 76 7.37 -9.31 41.87
N LEU A 77 6.91 -9.55 40.66
CA LEU A 77 6.24 -10.79 40.28
C LEU A 77 7.24 -11.75 39.62
N GLY A 78 7.09 -13.04 39.90
CA GLY A 78 7.87 -14.10 39.23
C GLY A 78 7.35 -14.39 37.83
N LEU A 79 7.82 -15.47 37.21
CA LEU A 79 7.32 -15.92 35.89
C LEU A 79 5.80 -16.10 35.87
N GLY A 80 5.13 -15.50 34.88
CA GLY A 80 3.69 -15.63 34.72
C GLY A 80 3.04 -14.53 33.89
N VAL A 81 1.75 -14.69 33.66
CA VAL A 81 0.88 -13.71 33.02
C VAL A 81 -0.09 -13.18 34.06
N TYR A 82 0.00 -11.88 34.35
CA TYR A 82 -0.75 -11.23 35.42
C TYR A 82 -1.71 -10.20 34.82
N PRO A 83 -3.03 -10.42 34.89
CA PRO A 83 -4.01 -9.39 34.60
C PRO A 83 -3.81 -8.16 35.48
N ILE A 84 -3.86 -6.98 34.86
CA ILE A 84 -3.73 -5.67 35.50
C ILE A 84 -5.01 -4.90 35.27
N LYS A 85 -5.45 -4.18 36.29
CA LYS A 85 -6.55 -3.22 36.20
C LYS A 85 -6.12 -1.92 36.88
N MET A 86 -6.19 -0.83 36.14
CA MET A 86 -5.97 0.51 36.69
C MET A 86 -7.30 1.26 36.73
N VAL A 87 -7.70 1.72 37.92
CA VAL A 87 -9.04 2.26 38.19
C VAL A 87 -8.92 3.71 38.68
N VAL A 88 -9.55 4.65 37.99
CA VAL A 88 -9.65 6.04 38.41
C VAL A 88 -10.54 6.12 39.65
N LYS A 89 -10.02 6.63 40.78
CA LYS A 89 -10.77 6.62 42.04
C LYS A 89 -12.02 7.50 42.02
N GLY A 90 -11.96 8.61 41.29
CA GLY A 90 -13.02 9.62 41.27
C GLY A 90 -14.35 9.11 40.70
N ASP A 91 -14.30 8.24 39.70
CA ASP A 91 -15.48 7.81 38.93
C ASP A 91 -15.53 6.30 38.64
N GLN A 92 -14.54 5.54 39.12
CA GLN A 92 -14.44 4.09 38.98
C GLN A 92 -14.28 3.58 37.54
N THR A 93 -14.01 4.47 36.59
CA THR A 93 -13.63 4.07 35.23
C THR A 93 -12.25 3.41 35.24
N SER A 94 -12.00 2.49 34.30
CA SER A 94 -10.78 1.69 34.35
C SER A 94 -10.28 1.25 32.98
N ALA A 95 -9.02 0.80 32.96
CA ALA A 95 -8.42 0.13 31.82
C ALA A 95 -7.64 -1.10 32.28
N GLU A 96 -7.60 -2.10 31.39
CA GLU A 96 -7.01 -3.41 31.67
C GLU A 96 -5.90 -3.74 30.66
N ALA A 97 -4.92 -4.50 31.13
CA ALA A 97 -3.77 -4.99 30.37
C ALA A 97 -3.20 -6.26 31.03
N TYR A 98 -2.13 -6.80 30.44
CA TYR A 98 -1.39 -7.92 31.00
C TYR A 98 0.06 -7.55 31.28
N LEU A 99 0.58 -7.92 32.45
CA LEU A 99 2.01 -7.98 32.73
C LEU A 99 2.46 -9.43 32.53
N THR A 100 3.32 -9.65 31.55
CA THR A 100 3.92 -10.96 31.28
C THR A 100 5.38 -10.94 31.70
N VAL A 101 5.69 -11.70 32.74
CA VAL A 101 7.06 -11.90 33.22
C VAL A 101 7.60 -13.18 32.59
N LEU A 102 8.64 -13.03 31.77
CA LEU A 102 9.22 -14.11 30.97
C LEU A 102 10.61 -14.50 31.47
N PRO A 103 11.03 -15.77 31.28
CA PRO A 103 12.40 -16.16 31.55
C PRO A 103 13.34 -15.55 30.50
N ARG A 104 14.59 -15.30 30.91
CA ARG A 104 15.64 -14.81 30.01
C ARG A 104 15.86 -15.77 28.84
N GLY A 105 16.06 -15.23 27.65
CA GLY A 105 16.32 -16.02 26.45
C GLY A 105 15.08 -16.66 25.82
N MET A 106 13.87 -16.32 26.30
CA MET A 106 12.61 -16.76 25.70
C MET A 106 12.61 -16.50 24.19
N GLU A 107 12.26 -17.52 23.42
CA GLU A 107 12.17 -17.41 21.97
C GLU A 107 10.77 -16.94 21.56
N CYS A 108 10.72 -16.02 20.59
CA CYS A 108 9.47 -15.49 20.08
C CYS A 108 9.42 -15.43 18.55
N VAL A 109 8.21 -15.30 18.04
CA VAL A 109 7.94 -15.00 16.64
C VAL A 109 7.13 -13.71 16.57
N VAL A 110 7.63 -12.76 15.78
CA VAL A 110 7.03 -11.43 15.63
C VAL A 110 6.18 -11.40 14.37
N PHE A 111 4.95 -10.91 14.47
CA PHE A 111 4.05 -10.75 13.34
C PHE A 111 3.56 -9.31 13.23
N SER A 112 3.88 -8.63 12.13
CA SER A 112 3.25 -7.34 11.88
C SER A 112 1.83 -7.51 11.34
N ILE A 113 0.83 -7.00 12.06
CA ILE A 113 -0.59 -7.15 11.68
C ILE A 113 -0.88 -6.53 10.31
N ASN A 114 -0.46 -5.28 10.10
CA ASN A 114 -0.76 -4.51 8.89
C ASN A 114 -0.05 -5.06 7.63
N GLY A 115 1.04 -5.81 7.81
CA GLY A 115 1.81 -6.38 6.71
C GLY A 115 1.53 -7.86 6.45
N SER A 116 1.34 -8.64 7.51
CA SER A 116 1.38 -10.11 7.47
C SER A 116 0.01 -10.75 7.35
N PHE A 117 -1.01 -10.17 7.98
CA PHE A 117 -2.30 -10.84 8.16
C PHE A 117 -3.43 -10.21 7.36
N ALA A 118 -3.42 -8.89 7.20
CA ALA A 118 -4.45 -8.18 6.47
C ALA A 118 -4.12 -8.04 4.98
N ALA A 119 -5.08 -8.32 4.11
CA ALA A 119 -5.11 -7.73 2.78
C ALA A 119 -5.43 -6.23 2.95
N SER A 120 -4.55 -5.35 2.47
CA SER A 120 -4.62 -3.91 2.73
C SER A 120 -6.02 -3.33 2.49
N VAL A 121 -6.56 -2.63 3.51
CA VAL A 121 -7.64 -1.66 3.37
C VAL A 121 -7.35 -0.48 4.28
N SER A 122 -7.61 0.73 3.77
CA SER A 122 -7.17 2.01 4.31
C SER A 122 -7.94 2.45 5.56
N ILE A 123 -7.49 3.59 6.08
CA ILE A 123 -7.80 4.27 7.35
C ILE A 123 -9.30 4.55 7.61
N MET A 124 -10.21 4.29 6.65
CA MET A 124 -11.66 4.54 6.77
C MET A 124 -12.54 3.34 6.36
N GLY A 125 -11.96 2.15 6.16
CA GLY A 125 -12.65 0.99 5.57
C GLY A 125 -13.25 -0.03 6.55
N SER A 126 -14.10 -0.89 5.97
CA SER A 126 -14.62 -2.15 6.53
C SER A 126 -13.51 -3.08 7.02
N ASP A 127 -13.87 -4.07 7.85
CA ASP A 127 -12.88 -4.92 8.51
C ASP A 127 -11.94 -5.63 7.51
N PRO A 128 -10.62 -5.60 7.75
CA PRO A 128 -9.66 -6.12 6.80
C PRO A 128 -9.83 -7.63 6.63
N LYS A 129 -9.81 -8.09 5.37
CA LYS A 129 -9.85 -9.54 5.09
C LYS A 129 -8.56 -10.21 5.55
N VAL A 130 -8.71 -11.30 6.27
CA VAL A 130 -7.61 -12.19 6.67
C VAL A 130 -7.02 -12.87 5.44
N ARG A 131 -5.69 -12.90 5.34
CA ARG A 131 -4.98 -13.64 4.30
C ARG A 131 -5.13 -15.16 4.52
N PRO A 132 -5.35 -15.95 3.46
CA PRO A 132 -5.36 -17.41 3.57
C PRO A 132 -4.09 -17.93 4.24
N GLY A 133 -4.24 -18.87 5.18
CA GLY A 133 -3.12 -19.48 5.92
C GLY A 133 -2.52 -18.62 7.03
N ALA A 134 -2.95 -17.37 7.21
CA ALA A 134 -2.38 -16.48 8.23
C ALA A 134 -2.55 -17.04 9.65
N VAL A 135 -3.75 -17.51 9.98
CA VAL A 135 -4.06 -18.10 11.29
C VAL A 135 -3.27 -19.39 11.51
N ASP A 136 -3.16 -20.22 10.47
CA ASP A 136 -2.48 -21.52 10.54
C ASP A 136 -0.98 -21.37 10.79
N VAL A 137 -0.35 -20.38 10.16
CA VAL A 137 1.08 -20.07 10.40
C VAL A 137 1.30 -19.66 11.85
N VAL A 138 0.45 -18.78 12.40
CA VAL A 138 0.62 -18.36 13.80
C VAL A 138 0.37 -19.53 14.75
N ARG A 139 -0.64 -20.35 14.46
CA ARG A 139 -0.96 -21.55 15.26
C ARG A 139 0.20 -22.54 15.24
N HIS A 140 0.82 -22.77 14.08
CA HIS A 140 2.02 -23.61 13.97
C HIS A 140 3.15 -23.15 14.90
N TRP A 141 3.46 -21.86 14.94
CA TRP A 141 4.49 -21.34 15.84
C TRP A 141 4.09 -21.42 17.31
N GLN A 142 2.80 -21.22 17.62
CA GLN A 142 2.26 -21.39 18.97
C GLN A 142 2.39 -22.85 19.43
N ASP A 143 2.03 -23.81 18.58
CA ASP A 143 2.07 -25.24 18.87
C ASP A 143 3.52 -25.73 19.10
N LEU A 144 4.50 -25.08 18.47
CA LEU A 144 5.93 -25.28 18.72
C LEU A 144 6.43 -24.63 20.03
N GLY A 145 5.57 -23.91 20.75
CA GLY A 145 5.89 -23.30 22.05
C GLY A 145 6.54 -21.92 21.97
N TYR A 146 6.56 -21.28 20.79
CA TYR A 146 7.11 -19.93 20.67
C TYR A 146 6.15 -18.88 21.24
N LEU A 147 6.70 -17.86 21.89
CA LEU A 147 5.91 -16.69 22.26
C LEU A 147 5.47 -15.95 21.00
N ILE A 148 4.16 -15.70 20.89
CA ILE A 148 3.59 -14.93 19.78
C ILE A 148 3.54 -13.45 20.15
N ILE A 149 4.21 -12.62 19.33
CA ILE A 149 4.20 -11.17 19.47
C ILE A 149 3.58 -10.54 18.22
N TYR A 150 2.46 -9.87 18.40
CA TYR A 150 1.80 -9.08 17.37
C TYR A 150 2.23 -7.62 17.47
N ILE A 151 2.61 -7.01 16.33
CA ILE A 151 3.00 -5.60 16.29
C ILE A 151 2.24 -4.82 15.22
N THR A 152 1.69 -3.67 15.59
CA THR A 152 0.94 -2.81 14.66
C THR A 152 1.42 -1.37 14.73
N GLY A 153 1.43 -0.70 13.57
CA GLY A 153 1.63 0.76 13.50
C GLY A 153 0.33 1.54 13.71
N ARG A 154 -0.75 0.87 14.12
CA ARG A 154 -2.01 1.54 14.48
C ARG A 154 -1.87 2.19 15.85
N PRO A 155 -2.51 3.35 16.07
CA PRO A 155 -2.51 4.01 17.37
C PRO A 155 -3.23 3.14 18.40
N ASP A 156 -2.77 3.19 19.64
CA ASP A 156 -3.34 2.52 20.82
C ASP A 156 -4.85 2.78 21.03
N MET A 157 -5.38 3.92 20.57
CA MET A 157 -6.84 4.19 20.52
C MET A 157 -7.64 3.14 19.74
N GLN A 158 -7.00 2.37 18.87
CA GLN A 158 -7.62 1.29 18.09
C GLN A 158 -7.46 -0.09 18.75
N LYS A 159 -6.97 -0.19 20.00
CA LYS A 159 -6.72 -1.46 20.71
C LYS A 159 -7.92 -2.39 20.65
N GLN A 160 -9.09 -1.94 21.09
CA GLN A 160 -10.31 -2.75 21.12
C GLN A 160 -10.69 -3.29 19.74
N ARG A 161 -10.60 -2.46 18.70
CA ARG A 161 -10.93 -2.88 17.32
C ARG A 161 -9.98 -3.97 16.82
N VAL A 162 -8.68 -3.81 17.05
CA VAL A 162 -7.68 -4.78 16.59
C VAL A 162 -7.76 -6.10 17.37
N VAL A 163 -7.94 -6.02 18.69
CA VAL A 163 -8.11 -7.21 19.55
C VAL A 163 -9.37 -7.98 19.17
N SER A 164 -10.49 -7.27 18.97
CA SER A 164 -11.74 -7.89 18.52
C SER A 164 -11.59 -8.56 17.17
N TRP A 165 -10.91 -7.91 16.21
CA TRP A 165 -10.64 -8.47 14.89
C TRP A 165 -9.80 -9.76 14.95
N LEU A 166 -8.74 -9.80 15.76
CA LEU A 166 -7.92 -11.00 15.94
C LEU A 166 -8.75 -12.16 16.52
N SER A 167 -9.59 -11.86 17.52
CA SER A 167 -10.46 -12.84 18.17
C SER A 167 -11.54 -13.38 17.23
N GLN A 168 -12.25 -12.51 16.51
CA GLN A 168 -13.28 -12.88 15.52
C GLN A 168 -12.74 -13.82 14.43
N HIS A 169 -11.46 -13.71 14.12
CA HIS A 169 -10.79 -14.55 13.12
C HIS A 169 -9.99 -15.70 13.71
N ASN A 170 -10.14 -15.99 15.01
CA ASN A 170 -9.51 -17.11 15.71
C ASN A 170 -7.97 -17.11 15.64
N PHE A 171 -7.34 -15.93 15.65
CA PHE A 171 -5.90 -15.85 15.83
C PHE A 171 -5.50 -16.38 17.22
N PRO A 172 -4.40 -17.14 17.32
CA PRO A 172 -3.79 -17.49 18.59
C PRO A 172 -3.63 -16.32 19.55
N HIS A 173 -3.79 -16.58 20.84
CA HIS A 173 -3.47 -15.60 21.87
C HIS A 173 -1.97 -15.26 21.81
N GLY A 174 -1.67 -13.97 21.91
CA GLY A 174 -0.31 -13.44 21.87
C GLY A 174 -0.31 -11.98 22.34
N MET A 175 0.89 -11.48 22.64
CA MET A 175 1.06 -10.11 23.13
C MET A 175 0.91 -9.12 21.98
N ILE A 176 0.14 -8.03 22.16
CA ILE A 176 -0.15 -7.08 21.07
C ILE A 176 0.40 -5.70 21.41
N PHE A 177 1.26 -5.18 20.54
CA PHE A 177 1.90 -3.88 20.68
C PHE A 177 1.40 -2.86 19.67
N PHE A 178 1.01 -1.69 20.19
CA PHE A 178 0.48 -0.55 19.45
C PHE A 178 1.46 0.62 19.48
N SER A 179 1.32 1.52 18.50
CA SER A 179 1.99 2.81 18.53
C SER A 179 1.32 3.73 19.56
N GLU A 180 2.13 4.48 20.33
CA GLU A 180 1.61 5.41 21.33
C GLU A 180 0.98 6.65 20.68
N GLY A 181 -0.36 6.76 20.69
CA GLY A 181 -1.06 7.90 20.12
C GLY A 181 -0.87 8.06 18.62
N LEU A 182 -1.08 9.29 18.11
CA LEU A 182 -0.88 9.64 16.70
C LEU A 182 0.59 9.98 16.45
N VAL A 183 1.29 9.08 15.76
CA VAL A 183 2.75 9.17 15.57
C VAL A 183 3.07 9.39 14.10
N HIS A 184 3.98 10.32 13.82
CA HIS A 184 4.43 10.61 12.45
C HIS A 184 5.27 9.47 11.84
N ASP A 185 5.99 8.70 12.66
CA ASP A 185 6.81 7.56 12.23
C ASP A 185 6.53 6.27 13.03
N PRO A 186 5.52 5.49 12.63
CA PRO A 186 5.19 4.23 13.27
C PRO A 186 6.28 3.15 13.14
N LEU A 187 7.12 3.19 12.09
CA LEU A 187 8.17 2.20 11.88
C LEU A 187 9.29 2.36 12.90
N ARG A 188 9.70 3.60 13.17
CA ARG A 188 10.69 3.89 14.21
C ARG A 188 10.24 3.39 15.58
N GLN A 189 8.95 3.56 15.93
CA GLN A 189 8.42 3.02 17.18
C GLN A 189 8.50 1.49 17.23
N LYS A 190 8.16 0.79 16.14
CA LYS A 190 8.33 -0.66 16.08
C LYS A 190 9.78 -1.08 16.34
N THR A 191 10.74 -0.38 15.72
CA THR A 191 12.17 -0.65 15.91
C THR A 191 12.58 -0.46 17.35
N ILE A 192 12.22 0.68 17.97
CA ILE A 192 12.57 0.96 19.37
C ILE A 192 11.97 -0.11 20.29
N PHE A 193 10.69 -0.43 20.11
CA PHE A 193 10.00 -1.41 20.92
C PHE A 193 10.67 -2.80 20.85
N LEU A 194 10.86 -3.33 19.64
CA LEU A 194 11.47 -4.65 19.45
C LEU A 194 12.93 -4.67 19.92
N LYS A 195 13.66 -3.56 19.75
CA LYS A 195 15.03 -3.44 20.25
C LYS A 195 15.08 -3.51 21.78
N ASN A 196 14.16 -2.83 22.47
CA ASN A 196 14.07 -2.89 23.92
C ASN A 196 13.72 -4.31 24.40
N LEU A 197 12.81 -5.02 23.71
CA LEU A 197 12.54 -6.43 24.04
C LEU A 197 13.79 -7.33 23.93
N VAL A 198 14.57 -7.16 22.87
CA VAL A 198 15.79 -7.95 22.67
C VAL A 198 16.86 -7.58 23.70
N GLN A 199 17.03 -6.29 24.01
CA GLN A 199 18.10 -5.79 24.86
C GLN A 199 17.80 -5.90 26.36
N GLU A 200 16.60 -5.47 26.78
CA GLU A 200 16.21 -5.39 28.19
C GLU A 200 15.56 -6.69 28.67
N CYS A 201 14.72 -7.32 27.83
CA CYS A 201 14.04 -8.56 28.19
C CYS A 201 14.80 -9.82 27.74
N HIS A 202 15.94 -9.65 27.05
CA HIS A 202 16.76 -10.76 26.53
C HIS A 202 15.96 -11.77 25.67
N ILE A 203 14.95 -11.28 24.95
CA ILE A 203 14.13 -12.12 24.06
C ILE A 203 14.90 -12.43 22.79
N LYS A 204 14.78 -13.67 22.32
CA LYS A 204 15.35 -14.12 21.05
C LYS A 204 14.25 -14.18 20.00
N ILE A 205 14.32 -13.27 19.02
CA ILE A 205 13.40 -13.32 17.89
C ILE A 205 13.86 -14.42 16.94
N ASN A 206 13.10 -15.51 16.86
CA ASN A 206 13.40 -16.63 15.98
C ASN A 206 13.08 -16.29 14.53
N SER A 207 11.86 -15.78 14.31
CA SER A 207 11.35 -15.41 12.99
C SER A 207 10.47 -14.16 13.08
N ALA A 208 10.41 -13.38 12.01
CA ALA A 208 9.61 -12.16 11.91
C ALA A 208 8.85 -12.10 10.58
N TYR A 209 7.55 -11.89 10.66
CA TYR A 209 6.64 -11.79 9.52
C TYR A 209 6.17 -10.35 9.35
N GLY A 210 6.22 -9.84 8.12
CA GLY A 210 5.84 -8.45 7.84
C GLY A 210 5.60 -8.15 6.37
N SER A 211 5.46 -6.86 6.07
CA SER A 211 5.46 -6.32 4.71
C SER A 211 6.87 -5.88 4.29
N MET A 212 7.05 -5.47 3.03
CA MET A 212 8.32 -4.89 2.57
C MET A 212 8.81 -3.70 3.43
N LYS A 213 7.89 -2.97 4.10
CA LYS A 213 8.25 -1.86 4.99
C LYS A 213 8.91 -2.32 6.29
N ASP A 214 8.64 -3.55 6.71
CA ASP A 214 9.11 -4.09 7.99
C ASP A 214 10.51 -4.74 7.86
N ILE A 215 11.00 -4.98 6.63
CA ILE A 215 12.35 -5.53 6.38
C ILE A 215 13.43 -4.70 7.09
N THR A 216 13.37 -3.37 6.97
CA THR A 216 14.37 -2.48 7.58
C THR A 216 14.33 -2.54 9.11
N VAL A 217 13.13 -2.63 9.69
CA VAL A 217 12.93 -2.80 11.14
C VAL A 217 13.62 -4.08 11.61
N TYR A 218 13.39 -5.21 10.92
CA TYR A 218 13.93 -6.50 11.32
C TYR A 218 15.46 -6.60 11.10
N ASN A 219 15.98 -6.05 10.01
CA ASN A 219 17.42 -5.98 9.78
C ASN A 219 18.15 -5.17 10.86
N MET A 220 17.55 -4.06 11.34
CA MET A 220 18.13 -3.26 12.43
C MET A 220 18.21 -4.02 13.76
N LEU A 221 17.44 -5.10 13.92
CA LEU A 221 17.49 -5.98 15.08
C LEU A 221 18.50 -7.13 14.91
N GLY A 222 19.20 -7.20 13.77
CA GLY A 222 20.17 -8.24 13.46
C GLY A 222 19.55 -9.55 12.94
N LEU A 223 18.27 -9.55 12.58
CA LEU A 223 17.62 -10.73 12.00
C LEU A 223 18.19 -11.03 10.61
N GLY A 224 18.61 -12.28 10.40
CA GLY A 224 19.10 -12.72 9.11
C GLY A 224 17.98 -12.92 8.07
N PRO A 225 18.29 -12.96 6.77
CA PRO A 225 17.29 -13.17 5.71
C PRO A 225 16.45 -14.45 5.86
N SER A 226 17.00 -15.51 6.48
CA SER A 226 16.26 -16.75 6.74
C SER A 226 15.26 -16.66 7.89
N GLN A 227 15.27 -15.56 8.64
CA GLN A 227 14.37 -15.31 9.76
C GLN A 227 13.28 -14.30 9.38
N ILE A 228 13.38 -13.65 8.22
CA ILE A 228 12.46 -12.59 7.80
C ILE A 228 11.55 -13.11 6.69
N TYR A 229 10.25 -13.12 6.95
CA TYR A 229 9.21 -13.60 6.05
C TYR A 229 8.32 -12.46 5.60
N ILE A 230 8.43 -12.08 4.33
CA ILE A 230 7.64 -10.98 3.78
C ILE A 230 6.39 -11.52 3.11
N VAL A 231 5.25 -11.18 3.68
CA VAL A 231 3.93 -11.59 3.19
C VAL A 231 3.38 -10.51 2.27
N GLY A 232 3.09 -10.91 1.04
CA GLY A 232 2.70 -10.01 -0.05
C GLY A 232 3.52 -10.32 -1.29
N ARG A 233 2.96 -10.10 -2.48
CA ARG A 233 3.65 -10.44 -3.74
C ARG A 233 4.63 -9.32 -4.12
N PRO A 234 5.96 -9.50 -4.03
CA PRO A 234 6.88 -8.60 -4.73
C PRO A 234 6.59 -8.57 -6.24
N SER A 235 6.08 -9.68 -6.81
CA SER A 235 5.75 -9.77 -8.24
C SER A 235 4.59 -8.89 -8.67
N LYS A 236 3.54 -8.69 -7.87
CA LYS A 236 2.33 -7.98 -8.35
C LYS A 236 2.59 -6.49 -8.56
N LYS A 237 3.43 -5.86 -7.72
CA LYS A 237 3.79 -4.44 -7.92
C LYS A 237 4.63 -4.25 -9.17
N TYR A 238 5.61 -5.12 -9.40
CA TYR A 238 6.47 -5.04 -10.58
C TYR A 238 5.71 -5.41 -11.86
N GLN A 239 4.86 -6.43 -11.80
CA GLN A 239 4.00 -6.84 -12.90
C GLN A 239 2.99 -5.75 -13.26
N ASN A 240 2.38 -5.09 -12.27
CA ASN A 240 1.52 -3.93 -12.50
C ASN A 240 2.31 -2.77 -13.14
N GLN A 241 3.53 -2.47 -12.67
CA GLN A 241 4.38 -1.44 -13.29
C GLN A 241 4.76 -1.77 -14.74
N CYS A 242 5.02 -3.04 -15.05
CA CYS A 242 5.21 -3.48 -16.43
C CYS A 242 3.93 -3.29 -17.27
N GLN A 243 2.74 -3.58 -16.72
CA GLN A 243 1.47 -3.38 -17.41
C GLN A 243 1.16 -1.90 -17.64
N GLU A 244 1.41 -1.05 -16.65
CA GLU A 244 1.25 0.42 -16.74
C GLU A 244 2.11 1.03 -17.86
N VAL A 245 3.20 0.39 -18.27
CA VAL A 245 4.03 0.79 -19.42
C VAL A 245 3.60 0.07 -20.71
N ALA A 246 3.25 -1.22 -20.63
CA ALA A 246 2.94 -2.04 -21.81
C ALA A 246 1.60 -1.69 -22.46
N GLU A 247 0.55 -1.48 -21.67
CA GLU A 247 -0.82 -1.23 -22.17
C GLU A 247 -0.90 0.05 -23.01
N PRO A 248 -0.34 1.21 -22.58
CA PRO A 248 -0.38 2.41 -23.41
C PRO A 248 0.40 2.28 -24.72
N LEU A 249 1.50 1.54 -24.71
CA LEU A 249 2.28 1.25 -25.92
C LEU A 249 1.50 0.34 -26.89
N GLN A 250 0.79 -0.65 -26.36
CA GLN A 250 -0.09 -1.51 -27.16
C GLN A 250 -1.24 -0.70 -27.76
N ASP A 251 -1.91 0.14 -26.97
CA ASP A 251 -2.96 1.03 -27.46
C ASP A 251 -2.44 1.98 -28.54
N LEU A 252 -1.22 2.53 -28.40
CA LEU A 252 -0.63 3.40 -29.42
C LEU A 252 -0.36 2.62 -30.72
N LYS A 253 0.16 1.40 -30.62
CA LYS A 253 0.36 0.52 -31.79
C LYS A 253 -0.96 0.21 -32.49
N GLU A 254 -1.96 -0.23 -31.72
CA GLU A 254 -3.28 -0.56 -32.25
C GLU A 254 -3.97 0.67 -32.84
N GLY A 255 -3.84 1.83 -32.19
CA GLY A 255 -4.38 3.09 -32.68
C GLY A 255 -3.78 3.51 -34.02
N MET A 256 -2.47 3.36 -34.22
CA MET A 256 -1.85 3.60 -35.53
C MET A 256 -2.42 2.67 -36.60
N GLU A 257 -2.61 1.39 -36.30
CA GLU A 257 -3.21 0.42 -37.23
C GLU A 257 -4.70 0.72 -37.51
N GLN A 258 -5.44 1.19 -36.50
CA GLN A 258 -6.82 1.65 -36.63
C GLN A 258 -6.88 2.82 -37.61
N LEU A 259 -6.10 3.89 -37.39
CA LEU A 259 -6.07 5.05 -38.29
C LEU A 259 -5.66 4.69 -39.71
N GLU A 260 -4.64 3.85 -39.87
CA GLU A 260 -4.14 3.43 -41.19
C GLU A 260 -5.21 2.69 -42.00
N LYS A 261 -6.04 1.86 -41.36
CA LYS A 261 -7.05 1.01 -42.03
C LYS A 261 -8.47 1.56 -41.97
N ASN A 262 -8.69 2.74 -41.38
CA ASN A 262 -10.02 3.27 -41.16
C ASN A 262 -10.63 3.85 -42.45
N ASN A 263 -11.54 3.09 -43.07
CA ASN A 263 -12.24 3.54 -44.28
C ASN A 263 -13.23 4.67 -43.99
N THR A 264 -13.94 4.60 -42.85
CA THR A 264 -14.90 5.63 -42.43
C THR A 264 -14.24 7.00 -42.32
N LEU A 265 -13.07 7.08 -41.67
CA LEU A 265 -12.24 8.27 -41.54
C LEU A 265 -11.80 8.78 -42.91
N ARG A 266 -11.37 7.90 -43.82
CA ARG A 266 -11.01 8.29 -45.19
C ARG A 266 -12.19 8.89 -45.94
N TYR A 267 -13.39 8.32 -45.82
CA TYR A 267 -14.61 8.88 -46.44
C TYR A 267 -14.95 10.26 -45.88
N ILE A 268 -14.84 10.43 -44.56
CA ILE A 268 -15.07 11.73 -43.91
C ILE A 268 -14.06 12.77 -44.41
N LEU A 269 -12.77 12.45 -44.40
CA LEU A 269 -11.72 13.37 -44.85
C LEU A 269 -11.86 13.72 -46.34
N ALA A 270 -12.16 12.74 -47.20
CA ALA A 270 -12.41 12.97 -48.62
C ALA A 270 -13.66 13.84 -48.87
N THR A 271 -14.74 13.60 -48.12
CA THR A 271 -15.97 14.40 -48.21
C THR A 271 -15.71 15.84 -47.79
N LEU A 272 -14.98 16.05 -46.69
CA LEU A 272 -14.59 17.40 -46.23
C LEU A 272 -13.70 18.11 -47.25
N LEU A 273 -12.73 17.42 -47.86
CA LEU A 273 -11.90 17.98 -48.92
C LEU A 273 -12.74 18.40 -50.14
N SER A 274 -13.66 17.54 -50.57
CA SER A 274 -14.55 17.81 -51.70
C SER A 274 -15.47 19.01 -51.43
N MET A 275 -16.11 19.05 -50.26
CA MET A 275 -16.94 20.19 -49.84
C MET A 275 -16.12 21.47 -49.73
N GLY A 276 -14.92 21.41 -49.14
CA GLY A 276 -14.02 22.56 -49.01
C GLY A 276 -13.59 23.11 -50.37
N ASN A 277 -13.22 22.24 -51.32
CA ASN A 277 -12.88 22.63 -52.68
C ASN A 277 -14.07 23.28 -53.41
N PHE A 278 -15.26 22.71 -53.26
CA PHE A 278 -16.48 23.27 -53.84
C PHE A 278 -16.81 24.66 -53.28
N LEU A 279 -16.83 24.79 -51.94
CA LEU A 279 -17.20 26.03 -51.26
C LEU A 279 -16.19 27.17 -51.50
N ASN A 280 -14.90 26.83 -51.60
CA ASN A 280 -13.83 27.82 -51.78
C ASN A 280 -13.44 28.05 -53.25
N GLY A 281 -14.00 27.27 -54.20
CA GLY A 281 -13.62 27.33 -55.60
C GLY A 281 -12.15 26.95 -55.85
N THR A 282 -11.59 26.07 -55.01
CA THR A 282 -10.20 25.62 -55.08
C THR A 282 -10.08 24.19 -55.58
N ASN A 283 -8.86 23.78 -55.94
CA ASN A 283 -8.54 22.39 -56.25
C ASN A 283 -7.36 21.90 -55.39
N ALA A 284 -7.53 22.03 -54.07
CA ALA A 284 -6.54 21.55 -53.11
C ALA A 284 -6.52 20.02 -53.12
N LYS A 285 -5.33 19.43 -53.01
CA LYS A 285 -5.13 17.98 -52.90
C LYS A 285 -5.24 17.45 -51.47
N GLY A 286 -5.45 18.35 -50.51
CA GLY A 286 -5.36 18.05 -49.10
C GLY A 286 -5.58 19.25 -48.21
N PHE A 287 -5.67 19.00 -46.90
CA PHE A 287 -5.82 20.04 -45.87
C PHE A 287 -5.19 19.61 -44.55
N GLU A 288 -4.83 20.59 -43.73
CA GLU A 288 -4.28 20.33 -42.40
C GLU A 288 -5.34 19.70 -41.47
N LEU A 289 -4.99 18.59 -40.80
CA LEU A 289 -5.85 17.87 -39.86
C LEU A 289 -6.27 18.74 -38.66
N THR A 290 -5.52 19.78 -38.32
CA THR A 290 -5.89 20.79 -37.32
C THR A 290 -7.20 21.50 -37.67
N TYR A 291 -7.58 21.54 -38.95
CA TYR A 291 -8.84 22.11 -39.39
C TYR A 291 -10.06 21.34 -38.88
N LEU A 292 -9.93 20.06 -38.54
CA LEU A 292 -11.03 19.24 -38.02
C LEU A 292 -11.69 19.87 -36.77
N GLU A 293 -10.94 20.61 -35.96
CA GLU A 293 -11.47 21.34 -34.80
C GLU A 293 -12.51 22.41 -35.21
N LYS A 294 -12.30 23.04 -36.37
CA LYS A 294 -13.12 24.16 -36.88
C LYS A 294 -14.35 23.72 -37.68
N VAL A 295 -14.40 22.46 -38.13
CA VAL A 295 -15.48 21.95 -38.99
C VAL A 295 -16.86 22.05 -38.29
N SER A 296 -16.89 21.96 -36.97
CA SER A 296 -18.13 22.11 -36.18
C SER A 296 -18.61 23.57 -36.06
N GLU A 297 -17.73 24.55 -36.30
CA GLU A 297 -18.00 25.98 -36.14
C GLU A 297 -18.63 26.61 -37.39
N VAL A 298 -18.25 26.11 -38.57
CA VAL A 298 -18.79 26.56 -39.86
C VAL A 298 -20.23 26.08 -39.97
N LYS A 299 -21.19 26.99 -40.18
CA LYS A 299 -22.63 26.68 -40.22
C LYS A 299 -23.28 27.20 -41.49
N ASP A 300 -24.29 26.49 -41.95
CA ASP A 300 -25.14 26.99 -43.03
C ASP A 300 -25.96 28.21 -42.56
N THR A 301 -26.44 28.99 -43.53
CA THR A 301 -27.15 30.24 -43.27
C THR A 301 -28.61 30.04 -42.88
N VAL A 302 -29.23 28.92 -43.28
CA VAL A 302 -30.68 28.66 -43.27
C VAL A 302 -31.11 27.92 -42.01
N HIS A 303 -30.58 26.72 -41.79
CA HIS A 303 -30.89 25.81 -40.69
C HIS A 303 -29.86 25.87 -39.56
N LYS A 304 -28.75 26.62 -39.74
CA LYS A 304 -27.66 26.74 -38.75
C LYS A 304 -27.01 25.39 -38.39
N GLN A 305 -27.10 24.40 -39.27
CA GLN A 305 -26.41 23.12 -39.10
C GLN A 305 -24.93 23.30 -39.47
N SER A 306 -24.05 22.55 -38.79
CA SER A 306 -22.62 22.65 -39.02
C SER A 306 -22.18 21.96 -40.31
N LEU A 307 -21.02 22.35 -40.84
CA LEU A 307 -20.36 21.65 -41.94
C LEU A 307 -20.12 20.18 -41.58
N LEU A 308 -19.83 19.89 -40.31
CA LEU A 308 -19.73 18.52 -39.80
C LEU A 308 -21.04 17.74 -40.00
N HIS A 309 -22.20 18.35 -39.71
CA HIS A 309 -23.50 17.71 -39.90
C HIS A 309 -23.70 17.35 -41.37
N HIS A 310 -23.47 18.29 -42.27
CA HIS A 310 -23.60 18.07 -43.71
C HIS A 310 -22.62 17.00 -44.22
N ALA A 311 -21.36 17.03 -43.76
CA ALA A 311 -20.37 16.01 -44.11
C ALA A 311 -20.80 14.60 -43.65
N CYS A 312 -21.30 14.45 -42.42
CA CYS A 312 -21.80 13.18 -41.92
C CYS A 312 -23.01 12.69 -42.73
N SER A 313 -23.97 13.57 -43.06
CA SER A 313 -25.13 13.20 -43.87
C SER A 313 -24.72 12.69 -45.25
N VAL A 314 -23.80 13.40 -45.92
CA VAL A 314 -23.26 13.00 -47.23
C VAL A 314 -22.49 11.67 -47.15
N VAL A 315 -21.73 11.44 -46.08
CA VAL A 315 -21.03 10.17 -45.88
C VAL A 315 -22.00 9.00 -45.69
N VAL A 316 -23.05 9.19 -44.89
CA VAL A 316 -24.07 8.16 -44.66
C VAL A 316 -24.85 7.84 -45.94
N GLU A 317 -25.17 8.85 -46.74
CA GLU A 317 -25.90 8.68 -48.01
C GLU A 317 -25.04 8.02 -49.10
N ASN A 318 -23.80 8.47 -49.30
CA ASN A 318 -22.95 8.05 -50.42
C ASN A 318 -22.04 6.87 -50.09
N PHE A 319 -21.76 6.62 -48.82
CA PHE A 319 -20.92 5.49 -48.37
C PHE A 319 -21.66 4.67 -47.30
N PRO A 320 -22.67 3.86 -47.68
CA PRO A 320 -23.47 3.08 -46.73
C PRO A 320 -22.69 2.03 -45.93
N GLN A 321 -21.45 1.74 -46.35
CA GLN A 321 -20.53 0.83 -45.64
C GLN A 321 -19.72 1.52 -44.54
N SER A 322 -19.83 2.86 -44.43
CA SER A 322 -19.27 3.60 -43.30
C SER A 322 -19.98 3.21 -42.00
N THR A 323 -19.25 3.24 -40.89
CA THR A 323 -19.82 2.93 -39.57
C THR A 323 -19.60 4.08 -38.59
N ASP A 324 -19.86 3.85 -37.30
CA ASP A 324 -19.59 4.84 -36.26
C ASP A 324 -18.07 4.96 -36.01
N LEU A 325 -17.49 6.08 -36.43
CA LEU A 325 -16.06 6.36 -36.29
C LEU A 325 -15.58 6.21 -34.84
N TYR A 326 -16.39 6.63 -33.86
CA TYR A 326 -16.02 6.57 -32.44
C TYR A 326 -15.76 5.14 -31.98
N SER A 327 -16.59 4.20 -32.44
CA SER A 327 -16.45 2.77 -32.17
C SER A 327 -15.22 2.15 -32.84
N GLU A 328 -14.73 2.72 -33.95
CA GLU A 328 -13.60 2.22 -34.71
C GLU A 328 -12.21 2.71 -34.20
N ILE A 329 -12.18 3.76 -33.36
CA ILE A 329 -10.94 4.41 -32.88
C ILE A 329 -10.71 4.27 -31.36
N GLY A 330 -11.22 3.18 -30.76
CA GLY A 330 -11.18 2.98 -29.31
C GLY A 330 -9.77 3.01 -28.71
N ALA A 331 -8.75 2.52 -29.43
CA ALA A 331 -7.36 2.54 -28.95
C ALA A 331 -6.78 3.96 -28.96
N ILE A 332 -7.06 4.73 -30.02
CA ILE A 332 -6.68 6.16 -30.11
C ILE A 332 -7.27 6.96 -28.94
N THR A 333 -8.53 6.73 -28.59
CA THR A 333 -9.20 7.44 -27.48
C THR A 333 -8.53 7.16 -26.13
N ARG A 334 -8.01 5.95 -25.93
CA ARG A 334 -7.25 5.60 -24.72
C ARG A 334 -5.85 6.20 -24.76
N SER A 335 -5.13 6.08 -25.88
CA SER A 335 -3.80 6.66 -26.07
C SER A 335 -3.77 8.17 -25.92
N ALA A 336 -4.81 8.88 -26.35
CA ALA A 336 -4.88 10.35 -26.25
C ALA A 336 -4.85 10.88 -24.81
N LYS A 337 -5.16 10.02 -23.81
CA LYS A 337 -5.14 10.39 -22.38
C LYS A 337 -3.81 10.07 -21.70
N VAL A 338 -2.86 9.50 -22.43
CA VAL A 338 -1.59 9.01 -21.88
C VAL A 338 -0.53 10.09 -22.02
N ASP A 339 0.17 10.36 -20.92
CA ASP A 339 1.41 11.14 -20.92
C ASP A 339 2.60 10.21 -21.26
N PHE A 340 3.05 10.28 -22.52
CA PHE A 340 4.13 9.43 -23.01
C PHE A 340 5.52 9.85 -22.48
N ASP A 341 5.70 11.11 -22.06
CA ASP A 341 6.94 11.57 -21.43
C ASP A 341 7.06 10.97 -20.02
N GLN A 342 5.96 11.01 -19.25
CA GLN A 342 5.90 10.37 -17.94
C GLN A 342 6.07 8.84 -18.04
N LEU A 343 5.51 8.21 -19.09
CA LEU A 343 5.69 6.78 -19.36
C LEU A 343 7.16 6.43 -19.62
N GLN A 344 7.87 7.24 -20.43
CA GLN A 344 9.30 7.07 -20.66
C GLN A 344 10.10 7.22 -19.36
N GLU A 345 9.77 8.19 -18.52
CA GLU A 345 10.42 8.39 -17.23
C GLU A 345 10.22 7.17 -16.31
N ASN A 346 8.99 6.65 -16.22
CA ASN A 346 8.66 5.47 -15.43
C ASN A 346 9.50 4.26 -15.86
N LEU A 347 9.64 4.03 -17.16
CA LEU A 347 10.47 2.96 -17.71
C LEU A 347 11.95 3.14 -17.34
N CYS A 348 12.47 4.37 -17.37
CA CYS A 348 13.84 4.68 -16.94
C CYS A 348 14.02 4.47 -15.42
N GLN A 349 13.02 4.83 -14.60
CA GLN A 349 13.06 4.59 -13.16
C GLN A 349 13.06 3.08 -12.84
N MET A 350 12.29 2.27 -13.57
CA MET A 350 12.30 0.81 -13.42
C MET A 350 13.69 0.22 -13.67
N GLU A 351 14.37 0.65 -14.73
CA GLU A 351 15.75 0.26 -15.03
C GLU A 351 16.72 0.63 -13.91
N ARG A 352 16.69 1.89 -13.45
CA ARG A 352 17.56 2.37 -12.35
C ARG A 352 17.35 1.56 -11.08
N ARG A 353 16.10 1.27 -10.70
CA ARG A 353 15.75 0.48 -9.52
C ARG A 353 16.21 -0.98 -9.65
N CYS A 354 16.08 -1.57 -10.83
CA CYS A 354 16.55 -2.93 -11.11
C CYS A 354 18.09 -3.00 -10.97
N LYS A 355 18.81 -2.02 -11.51
CA LYS A 355 20.27 -1.92 -11.39
C LYS A 355 20.72 -1.74 -9.93
N ALA A 356 20.09 -0.83 -9.19
CA ALA A 356 20.38 -0.64 -7.77
C ALA A 356 20.12 -1.92 -6.96
N SER A 357 19.07 -2.66 -7.29
CA SER A 357 18.76 -3.95 -6.63
C SER A 357 19.83 -5.02 -6.90
N TRP A 358 20.41 -5.04 -8.10
CA TRP A 358 21.56 -5.88 -8.42
C TRP A 358 22.79 -5.51 -7.58
N ASP A 359 23.07 -4.22 -7.42
CA ASP A 359 24.22 -3.76 -6.63
C ASP A 359 24.03 -4.07 -5.13
N HIS A 360 22.81 -3.92 -4.61
CA HIS A 360 22.47 -4.36 -3.25
C HIS A 360 22.67 -5.87 -3.09
N LEU A 361 22.21 -6.69 -4.04
CA LEU A 361 22.40 -8.14 -3.99
C LEU A 361 23.89 -8.52 -3.98
N LYS A 362 24.74 -7.82 -4.73
CA LYS A 362 26.20 -8.05 -4.70
C LYS A 362 26.80 -7.75 -3.32
N VAL A 363 26.36 -6.68 -2.66
CA VAL A 363 26.82 -6.32 -1.31
C VAL A 363 26.36 -7.36 -0.29
N ILE A 364 25.08 -7.74 -0.34
CA ILE A 364 24.49 -8.72 0.57
C ILE A 364 25.14 -10.10 0.38
N ALA A 365 25.44 -10.49 -0.86
CA ALA A 365 26.08 -11.77 -1.17
C ALA A 365 27.52 -11.89 -0.61
N LYS A 366 28.15 -10.79 -0.18
CA LYS A 366 29.46 -10.81 0.51
C LYS A 366 29.35 -11.20 1.99
N HIS A 367 28.17 -11.11 2.59
CA HIS A 367 27.91 -11.44 3.99
C HIS A 367 27.07 -12.72 4.10
N GLU A 368 27.73 -13.88 4.07
CA GLU A 368 27.19 -15.24 4.30
C GLU A 368 25.73 -15.50 3.87
N MET A 369 25.42 -15.16 2.61
CA MET A 369 24.10 -15.40 2.04
C MET A 369 23.95 -16.86 1.59
N LYS A 370 22.89 -17.55 2.03
CA LYS A 370 22.60 -18.93 1.60
C LYS A 370 22.54 -19.04 0.07
N PRO A 371 23.22 -20.01 -0.57
CA PRO A 371 23.31 -20.12 -2.04
C PRO A 371 21.95 -20.17 -2.74
N GLN A 372 20.98 -20.89 -2.18
CA GLN A 372 19.63 -21.01 -2.74
C GLN A 372 18.87 -19.67 -2.77
N LEU A 373 19.05 -18.82 -1.75
CA LEU A 373 18.42 -17.50 -1.70
C LEU A 373 19.09 -16.56 -2.70
N LYS A 374 20.42 -16.61 -2.80
CA LYS A 374 21.19 -15.85 -3.79
C LYS A 374 20.74 -16.21 -5.22
N GLN A 375 20.53 -17.49 -5.49
CA GLN A 375 20.04 -17.97 -6.77
C GLN A 375 18.64 -17.43 -7.07
N LYS A 376 17.67 -17.62 -6.17
CA LYS A 376 16.30 -17.13 -6.35
C LYS A 376 16.23 -15.61 -6.55
N MET A 377 17.02 -14.84 -5.81
CA MET A 377 17.06 -13.38 -5.98
C MET A 377 17.72 -12.97 -7.30
N SER A 378 18.77 -13.68 -7.72
CA SER A 378 19.41 -13.45 -9.02
C SER A 378 18.47 -13.78 -10.17
N ASP A 379 17.74 -14.90 -10.10
CA ASP A 379 16.77 -15.31 -11.13
C ASP A 379 15.63 -14.30 -11.24
N PHE A 380 15.12 -13.80 -10.12
CA PHE A 380 14.10 -12.73 -10.11
C PHE A 380 14.60 -11.43 -10.74
N LEU A 381 15.82 -10.98 -10.37
CA LEU A 381 16.38 -9.76 -10.94
C LEU A 381 16.74 -9.92 -12.42
N LYS A 382 17.04 -11.14 -12.86
CA LYS A 382 17.25 -11.48 -14.27
C LYS A 382 15.95 -11.39 -15.06
N ASP A 383 14.86 -11.99 -14.59
CA ASP A 383 13.52 -11.86 -15.20
C ASP A 383 13.08 -10.38 -15.26
N CYS A 384 13.31 -9.62 -14.20
CA CYS A 384 13.05 -8.18 -14.20
C CYS A 384 13.87 -7.45 -15.30
N ALA A 385 15.16 -7.70 -15.36
CA ALA A 385 16.04 -7.06 -16.34
C ALA A 385 15.63 -7.39 -17.78
N GLU A 386 15.32 -8.65 -18.07
CA GLU A 386 14.85 -9.11 -19.39
C GLU A 386 13.55 -8.41 -19.80
N ARG A 387 12.57 -8.31 -18.89
CA ARG A 387 11.31 -7.60 -19.15
C ARG A 387 11.51 -6.12 -19.41
N ILE A 388 12.36 -5.43 -18.63
CA ILE A 388 12.68 -4.01 -18.84
C ILE A 388 13.34 -3.81 -20.22
N ILE A 389 14.29 -4.67 -20.59
CA ILE A 389 14.96 -4.60 -21.89
C ILE A 389 13.95 -4.75 -23.02
N ILE A 390 13.05 -5.73 -22.94
CA ILE A 390 12.00 -5.94 -23.92
C ILE A 390 11.10 -4.69 -24.01
N LEU A 391 10.63 -4.15 -22.88
CA LEU A 391 9.80 -2.95 -22.85
C LEU A 391 10.50 -1.73 -23.47
N LYS A 392 11.80 -1.54 -23.22
CA LYS A 392 12.60 -0.47 -23.86
C LYS A 392 12.71 -0.64 -25.37
N ILE A 393 12.88 -1.88 -25.84
CA ILE A 393 12.91 -2.17 -27.28
C ILE A 393 11.53 -1.88 -27.91
N VAL A 394 10.45 -2.34 -27.26
CA VAL A 394 9.07 -2.13 -27.72
C VAL A 394 8.74 -0.64 -27.75
N HIS A 395 9.02 0.10 -26.68
CA HIS A 395 8.87 1.55 -26.60
C HIS A 395 9.59 2.24 -27.76
N ARG A 396 10.89 1.97 -27.93
CA ARG A 396 11.68 2.59 -29.00
C ARG A 396 11.11 2.28 -30.39
N ARG A 397 10.70 1.05 -30.66
CA ARG A 397 10.13 0.66 -31.95
C ARG A 397 8.79 1.34 -32.22
N ILE A 398 7.91 1.38 -31.23
CA ILE A 398 6.57 1.97 -31.36
C ILE A 398 6.67 3.48 -31.52
N ILE A 399 7.48 4.16 -30.70
CA ILE A 399 7.70 5.60 -30.82
C ILE A 399 8.36 5.93 -32.15
N ASN A 400 9.39 5.19 -32.59
CA ASN A 400 9.97 5.42 -33.91
C ASN A 400 8.94 5.23 -35.02
N ARG A 401 8.07 4.22 -34.94
CA ARG A 401 7.01 4.01 -35.93
C ARG A 401 5.97 5.13 -35.91
N TYR A 402 5.61 5.62 -34.73
CA TYR A 402 4.72 6.77 -34.57
C TYR A 402 5.32 8.04 -35.19
N LEU A 403 6.57 8.36 -34.86
CA LEU A 403 7.30 9.50 -35.42
C LEU A 403 7.57 9.39 -36.93
N SER A 404 7.61 8.16 -37.46
CA SER A 404 7.79 7.87 -38.89
C SER A 404 6.46 7.72 -39.64
N SER A 405 5.33 7.72 -38.92
CA SER A 405 4.02 7.61 -39.55
C SER A 405 3.67 8.95 -40.22
N SER A 406 3.10 8.87 -41.42
CA SER A 406 2.75 10.04 -42.24
C SER A 406 1.84 11.04 -41.50
N ILE A 407 1.15 10.60 -40.45
CA ILE A 407 0.21 11.39 -39.64
C ILE A 407 0.92 12.50 -38.84
N GLN A 408 2.21 12.35 -38.51
CA GLN A 408 2.97 13.37 -37.78
C GLN A 408 3.96 14.15 -38.65
N GLN A 409 4.47 13.54 -39.73
CA GLN A 409 5.39 14.23 -40.66
C GLN A 409 4.64 15.15 -41.62
N ASP A 410 3.42 14.80 -41.99
CA ASP A 410 2.48 15.67 -42.67
C ASP A 410 1.21 15.74 -41.82
N THR A 411 1.03 16.82 -41.07
CA THR A 411 -0.26 17.18 -40.45
C THR A 411 -1.34 17.45 -41.49
N THR A 412 -1.16 17.01 -42.73
CA THR A 412 -1.95 17.29 -43.92
C THR A 412 -2.51 15.97 -44.43
N PHE A 413 -3.84 15.84 -44.44
CA PHE A 413 -4.48 14.79 -45.22
C PHE A 413 -4.28 15.10 -46.70
N THR A 414 -3.74 14.18 -47.48
CA THR A 414 -3.68 14.25 -48.95
C THR A 414 -4.53 13.14 -49.55
N SER A 415 -5.35 13.45 -50.55
CA SER A 415 -6.08 12.43 -51.29
C SER A 415 -5.15 11.75 -52.28
N ASP A 416 -4.88 10.45 -52.10
CA ASP A 416 -4.14 9.60 -53.05
C ASP A 416 -5.02 9.17 -54.24
N THR A 417 -5.84 10.09 -54.76
CA THR A 417 -6.70 9.86 -55.94
C THR A 417 -6.36 10.87 -57.02
N ASP A 418 -5.61 10.40 -58.02
CA ASP A 418 -6.02 10.60 -59.41
C ASP A 418 -7.17 9.63 -59.74
#